data_AF-A0A0D6L5A5-F1
#
_entry.id   AF-A0A0D6L5A5-F1
#
_cell.length_a   1.000
_cell.length_b   1.000
_cell.length_c   1.000
_cell.angle_alpha   90.00
_cell.angle_beta   90.00
_cell.angle_gamma   90.00
#
_symmetry.space_group_name_H-M   'P 1'
#
loop_
_entity.id
_entity.type
_entity.pdbx_description
1 polymer ?
#
loop_
_entity_poly.entity_id
_entity_poly.type
_entity_poly.pdbx_seq_one_letter_code
_entity_poly.pdbx_strand_id
1 'polypeptide(L)'
;MGKSRSDFEEGSFAWEKVCDDEWHSYSLLFNGVDDVNLMIDGVAFKADERNPEILDDWPLHQTKTVKTRLVVGACWHGRQQAMAQFFKGSLSSVYLLSGETESQSAIECAHRCPEQLQFTGMDEITEGQSVTFSSDQSTITVKASTVPEVNKMLRRISYVNTQEKPIPGHRPWTLTSTVECKGGKQLTLPVSKGYVFVEREADPVLSLSGSVTLDIDQHSVKVGTPMISDIQITISQPGSDGTVKDVTSSHVLDYCKVHLKPSRDMDLEYFSSPASLIAALQIDFEHDKEYYLMNACEFYA
;
A
#
# COMPACT_ATOMS: atom_id res chain seq x y z
N MET A 1 -15.82 5.66 -63.35
CA MET A 1 -15.80 6.95 -62.61
C MET A 1 -16.11 6.63 -61.15
N GLY A 2 -15.05 6.41 -60.36
CA GLY A 2 -15.15 6.06 -58.95
C GLY A 2 -15.43 7.31 -58.12
N LYS A 3 -16.43 7.24 -57.23
CA LYS A 3 -16.64 8.25 -56.20
C LYS A 3 -15.72 7.96 -55.01
N SER A 4 -15.19 9.04 -54.46
CA SER A 4 -14.00 9.16 -53.63
C SER A 4 -14.12 8.54 -52.24
N ARG A 5 -12.95 8.18 -51.70
CA ARG A 5 -12.64 8.05 -50.28
C ARG A 5 -13.40 9.10 -49.46
N SER A 6 -14.25 8.64 -48.55
CA SER A 6 -14.56 9.38 -47.34
C SER A 6 -13.35 9.21 -46.43
N ASP A 7 -12.55 10.27 -46.32
CA ASP A 7 -11.50 10.36 -45.32
C ASP A 7 -12.16 10.30 -43.95
N PHE A 8 -11.86 9.24 -43.19
CA PHE A 8 -12.20 9.13 -41.78
C PHE A 8 -11.17 10.00 -41.05
N GLU A 9 -11.55 11.22 -40.67
CA GLU A 9 -10.79 11.97 -39.67
C GLU A 9 -10.99 11.22 -38.34
N GLU A 10 -9.92 10.56 -37.88
CA GLU A 10 -9.87 9.99 -36.54
C GLU A 10 -10.01 11.14 -35.54
N GLY A 11 -11.16 11.21 -34.89
CA GLY A 11 -11.50 12.27 -33.95
C GLY A 11 -10.47 12.34 -32.83
N SER A 12 -9.75 13.45 -32.76
CA SER A 12 -8.99 13.84 -31.58
C SER A 12 -9.98 14.38 -30.54
N PHE A 13 -10.33 13.58 -29.55
CA PHE A 13 -11.19 14.02 -28.45
C PHE A 13 -10.34 14.71 -27.38
N ALA A 14 -10.57 16.01 -27.19
CA ALA A 14 -10.01 16.77 -26.09
C ALA A 14 -10.95 16.61 -24.88
N TRP A 15 -10.60 15.70 -23.99
CA TRP A 15 -11.19 15.63 -22.66
C TRP A 15 -10.48 16.67 -21.77
N GLU A 16 -11.23 17.57 -21.12
CA GLU A 16 -10.66 18.71 -20.38
C GLU A 16 -9.67 18.30 -19.28
N LYS A 17 -9.82 17.11 -18.66
CA LYS A 17 -8.86 16.55 -17.66
C LYS A 17 -7.81 15.56 -18.22
N VAL A 18 -7.63 15.45 -19.52
CA VAL A 18 -6.64 14.53 -20.14
C VAL A 18 -5.54 15.34 -20.82
N CYS A 19 -5.79 16.64 -21.04
CA CYS A 19 -4.92 17.54 -21.79
C CYS A 19 -4.55 18.80 -20.98
N ASP A 20 -4.47 18.70 -19.66
CA ASP A 20 -4.04 19.78 -18.76
C ASP A 20 -2.54 19.73 -18.43
N ASP A 21 -1.78 18.81 -19.06
CA ASP A 21 -0.36 18.55 -18.81
C ASP A 21 -0.04 18.15 -17.34
N GLU A 22 -1.03 17.66 -16.59
CA GLU A 22 -0.86 17.14 -15.23
C GLU A 22 -0.84 15.61 -15.17
N TRP A 23 -0.35 15.06 -14.05
CA TRP A 23 -0.39 13.62 -13.80
C TRP A 23 -1.77 13.21 -13.31
N HIS A 24 -2.40 12.29 -14.03
CA HIS A 24 -3.65 11.66 -13.63
C HIS A 24 -3.47 10.16 -13.43
N SER A 25 -4.22 9.62 -12.49
CA SER A 25 -4.32 8.19 -12.25
C SER A 25 -5.63 7.67 -12.81
N TYR A 26 -5.55 6.60 -13.61
CA TYR A 26 -6.72 5.94 -14.22
C TYR A 26 -6.78 4.50 -13.71
N SER A 27 -7.93 4.10 -13.18
CA SER A 27 -8.20 2.71 -12.79
C SER A 27 -9.43 2.20 -13.54
N LEU A 28 -9.24 1.15 -14.33
CA LEU A 28 -10.31 0.48 -15.06
C LEU A 28 -10.66 -0.83 -14.34
N LEU A 29 -11.84 -0.89 -13.75
CA LEU A 29 -12.38 -2.07 -13.09
C LEU A 29 -13.28 -2.79 -14.08
N PHE A 30 -12.90 -4.00 -14.48
CA PHE A 30 -13.66 -4.81 -15.44
C PHE A 30 -14.12 -6.11 -14.76
N ASN A 31 -15.39 -6.14 -14.34
CA ASN A 31 -16.01 -7.32 -13.71
C ASN A 31 -16.84 -8.15 -14.69
N GLY A 32 -17.06 -7.64 -15.89
CA GLY A 32 -17.84 -8.29 -16.94
C GLY A 32 -18.25 -7.28 -17.99
N VAL A 33 -18.89 -7.79 -19.05
CA VAL A 33 -19.36 -6.94 -20.17
C VAL A 33 -20.38 -5.88 -19.75
N ASP A 34 -21.13 -6.14 -18.67
CA ASP A 34 -22.16 -5.24 -18.15
C ASP A 34 -21.71 -4.46 -16.90
N ASP A 35 -20.49 -4.71 -16.39
CA ASP A 35 -19.96 -4.07 -15.19
C ASP A 35 -18.52 -3.60 -15.42
N VAL A 36 -18.43 -2.38 -15.95
CA VAL A 36 -17.18 -1.68 -16.24
C VAL A 36 -17.22 -0.32 -15.54
N ASN A 37 -16.29 -0.11 -14.61
CA ASN A 37 -16.18 1.14 -13.87
C ASN A 37 -14.83 1.79 -14.15
N LEU A 38 -14.85 3.07 -14.50
CA LEU A 38 -13.65 3.90 -14.63
C LEU A 38 -13.53 4.78 -13.39
N MET A 39 -12.34 4.86 -12.82
CA MET A 39 -12.00 5.82 -11.77
C MET A 39 -10.86 6.70 -12.24
N ILE A 40 -10.99 8.01 -12.00
CA ILE A 40 -9.98 9.02 -12.35
C ILE A 40 -9.60 9.73 -11.06
N ASP A 41 -8.32 9.71 -10.73
CA ASP A 41 -7.74 10.28 -9.50
C ASP A 41 -8.46 9.80 -8.23
N GLY A 42 -8.81 8.50 -8.20
CA GLY A 42 -9.50 7.87 -7.09
C GLY A 42 -11.00 8.17 -7.01
N VAL A 43 -11.57 8.92 -7.95
CA VAL A 43 -13.01 9.23 -7.98
C VAL A 43 -13.70 8.46 -9.09
N ALA A 44 -14.84 7.85 -8.76
CA ALA A 44 -15.68 7.18 -9.76
C ALA A 44 -16.11 8.16 -10.87
N PHE A 45 -15.83 7.75 -12.10
CA PHE A 45 -16.19 8.48 -13.29
C PHE A 45 -17.71 8.45 -13.49
N LYS A 46 -18.33 9.63 -13.67
CA LYS A 46 -19.76 9.73 -13.95
C LYS A 46 -19.98 9.96 -15.43
N ALA A 47 -20.71 9.04 -16.06
CA ALA A 47 -21.15 9.17 -17.44
C ALA A 47 -22.12 10.36 -17.59
N ASP A 48 -21.85 11.30 -18.50
CA ASP A 48 -22.77 12.34 -18.95
C ASP A 48 -22.87 12.36 -20.49
N GLU A 49 -23.82 13.12 -21.05
CA GLU A 49 -24.10 13.19 -22.49
C GLU A 49 -22.94 13.77 -23.33
N ARG A 50 -21.90 14.35 -22.70
CA ARG A 50 -20.72 14.90 -23.36
C ARG A 50 -19.56 13.90 -23.37
N ASN A 51 -19.69 12.79 -22.66
CA ASN A 51 -18.65 11.80 -22.58
C ASN A 51 -18.52 11.03 -23.91
N PRO A 52 -17.29 10.67 -24.31
CA PRO A 52 -17.09 9.91 -25.55
C PRO A 52 -17.75 8.54 -25.43
N GLU A 53 -18.61 8.22 -26.39
CA GLU A 53 -19.16 6.87 -26.53
C GLU A 53 -18.06 5.91 -27.00
N ILE A 54 -18.00 4.72 -26.41
CA ILE A 54 -17.19 3.63 -26.93
C ILE A 54 -17.95 3.09 -28.16
N LEU A 55 -17.58 3.59 -29.33
CA LEU A 55 -18.28 3.32 -30.60
C LEU A 55 -17.94 1.96 -31.24
N ASP A 56 -16.88 1.29 -30.78
CA ASP A 56 -16.44 -0.01 -31.31
C ASP A 56 -16.32 -1.02 -30.16
N ASP A 57 -17.44 -1.66 -29.82
CA ASP A 57 -17.57 -2.70 -28.82
C ASP A 57 -17.55 -4.10 -29.46
N TRP A 58 -16.74 -4.34 -30.49
CA TRP A 58 -16.68 -5.70 -31.07
C TRP A 58 -16.11 -6.66 -30.01
N PRO A 59 -16.92 -7.58 -29.45
CA PRO A 59 -16.45 -8.40 -28.35
C PRO A 59 -15.31 -9.27 -28.87
N LEU A 60 -14.16 -9.20 -28.19
CA LEU A 60 -13.06 -10.15 -28.38
C LEU A 60 -13.61 -11.54 -28.06
N HIS A 61 -14.05 -12.26 -29.10
CA HIS A 61 -14.48 -13.63 -28.95
C HIS A 61 -13.35 -14.45 -28.32
N GLN A 62 -13.69 -15.26 -27.32
CA GLN A 62 -12.73 -16.10 -26.62
C GLN A 62 -12.10 -17.08 -27.63
N THR A 63 -10.89 -16.78 -28.11
CA THR A 63 -10.20 -17.64 -29.09
C THR A 63 -9.35 -18.67 -28.34
N LYS A 64 -9.67 -19.95 -28.50
CA LYS A 64 -8.93 -21.06 -27.87
C LYS A 64 -7.55 -21.32 -28.49
N THR A 65 -7.21 -20.60 -29.56
CA THR A 65 -6.11 -20.95 -30.46
C THR A 65 -5.04 -19.86 -30.58
N VAL A 66 -5.20 -18.70 -29.94
CA VAL A 66 -4.29 -17.56 -30.12
C VAL A 66 -3.69 -17.15 -28.78
N LYS A 67 -2.36 -17.05 -28.73
CA LYS A 67 -1.66 -16.41 -27.60
C LYS A 67 -2.03 -14.92 -27.61
N THR A 68 -2.81 -14.48 -26.64
CA THR A 68 -3.10 -13.06 -26.43
C THR A 68 -1.83 -12.34 -25.98
N ARG A 69 -1.67 -11.08 -26.42
CA ARG A 69 -0.55 -10.22 -26.04
C ARG A 69 -1.12 -8.91 -25.52
N LEU A 70 -0.65 -8.49 -24.35
CA LEU A 70 -0.89 -7.14 -23.86
C LEU A 70 0.12 -6.18 -24.48
N VAL A 71 -0.35 -5.02 -24.91
CA VAL A 71 0.48 -3.94 -25.46
C VAL A 71 0.10 -2.66 -24.73
N VAL A 72 1.10 -1.90 -24.32
CA VAL A 72 0.93 -0.59 -23.69
C VAL A 72 1.39 0.49 -24.67
N GLY A 73 0.55 1.51 -24.85
CA GLY A 73 0.90 2.69 -25.66
C GLY A 73 0.62 2.59 -27.17
N ALA A 74 -0.08 1.55 -27.63
CA ALA A 74 -0.58 1.45 -29.00
C ALA A 74 -1.76 0.47 -29.09
N CYS A 75 -2.62 0.63 -30.09
CA CYS A 75 -3.74 -0.25 -30.37
C CYS A 75 -3.41 -1.20 -31.54
N TRP A 76 -3.79 -2.48 -31.44
CA TRP A 76 -3.64 -3.43 -32.55
C TRP A 76 -4.83 -3.35 -33.51
N HIS A 77 -4.59 -2.93 -34.74
CA HIS A 77 -5.61 -2.90 -35.79
C HIS A 77 -5.66 -4.21 -36.57
N GLY A 78 -6.66 -5.05 -36.28
CA GLY A 78 -6.84 -6.37 -36.90
C GLY A 78 -6.97 -6.34 -38.44
N ARG A 79 -7.60 -5.29 -39.02
CA ARG A 79 -7.72 -5.15 -40.49
C ARG A 79 -6.39 -4.83 -41.16
N GLN A 80 -5.54 -4.04 -40.51
CA GLN A 80 -4.27 -3.58 -41.04
C GLN A 80 -3.09 -4.48 -40.62
N GLN A 81 -3.32 -5.40 -39.67
CA GLN A 81 -2.28 -6.26 -39.08
C GLN A 81 -1.08 -5.44 -38.60
N ALA A 82 -1.34 -4.27 -38.01
CA ALA A 82 -0.33 -3.31 -37.57
C ALA A 82 -0.78 -2.60 -36.30
N MET A 83 0.19 -2.03 -35.57
CA MET A 83 -0.09 -1.12 -34.46
C MET A 83 -0.46 0.26 -35.00
N ALA A 84 -1.47 0.87 -34.41
CA ALA A 84 -1.96 2.21 -34.69
C ALA A 84 -2.28 2.95 -33.38
N GLN A 85 -2.72 4.21 -33.48
CA GLN A 85 -3.16 5.02 -32.33
C GLN A 85 -2.12 5.04 -31.20
N PHE A 86 -0.90 5.42 -31.54
CA PHE A 86 0.21 5.47 -30.59
C PHE A 86 -0.02 6.53 -29.52
N PHE A 87 0.08 6.11 -28.26
CA PHE A 87 0.05 7.00 -27.10
C PHE A 87 1.24 7.96 -27.15
N LYS A 88 0.98 9.23 -26.84
CA LYS A 88 1.98 10.28 -26.75
C LYS A 88 1.88 10.92 -25.37
N GLY A 89 2.83 10.58 -24.50
CA GLY A 89 2.87 11.06 -23.12
C GLY A 89 3.84 10.23 -22.29
N SER A 90 3.79 10.42 -20.98
CA SER A 90 4.53 9.61 -20.02
C SER A 90 3.57 8.69 -19.26
N LEU A 91 4.00 7.46 -19.01
CA LEU A 91 3.30 6.51 -18.14
C LEU A 91 4.22 6.14 -17.00
N SER A 92 3.66 6.02 -15.81
CA SER A 92 4.32 5.45 -14.63
C SER A 92 3.37 4.49 -13.95
N SER A 93 3.93 3.50 -13.25
CA SER A 93 3.16 2.67 -12.30
C SER A 93 1.96 1.97 -12.94
N VAL A 94 2.19 1.22 -14.03
CA VAL A 94 1.15 0.42 -14.70
C VAL A 94 1.03 -0.94 -14.01
N TYR A 95 -0.14 -1.21 -13.45
CA TYR A 95 -0.47 -2.47 -12.79
C TYR A 95 -1.59 -3.19 -13.54
N LEU A 96 -1.51 -4.52 -13.59
CA LEU A 96 -2.56 -5.38 -14.13
C LEU A 96 -2.83 -6.50 -13.13
N LEU A 97 -4.05 -6.54 -12.60
CA LEU A 97 -4.56 -7.69 -11.87
C LEU A 97 -5.32 -8.58 -12.85
N SER A 98 -4.93 -9.85 -12.93
CA SER A 98 -5.55 -10.81 -13.85
C SER A 98 -6.38 -11.81 -13.07
N GLY A 99 -7.65 -11.95 -13.44
CA GLY A 99 -8.59 -12.88 -12.79
C GLY A 99 -9.29 -12.32 -11.55
N GLU A 100 -8.87 -11.14 -11.08
CA GLU A 100 -9.46 -10.44 -9.95
C GLU A 100 -9.61 -8.95 -10.28
N THR A 101 -10.50 -8.28 -9.55
CA THR A 101 -10.73 -6.85 -9.67
C THR A 101 -10.58 -6.21 -8.31
N GLU A 102 -9.85 -5.10 -8.24
CA GLU A 102 -9.73 -4.33 -7.01
C GLU A 102 -11.06 -3.70 -6.59
N SER A 103 -11.20 -3.46 -5.29
CA SER A 103 -12.37 -2.76 -4.76
C SER A 103 -12.27 -1.25 -5.01
N GLN A 104 -13.41 -0.60 -5.27
CA GLN A 104 -13.47 0.85 -5.37
C GLN A 104 -12.92 1.54 -4.11
N SER A 105 -13.19 0.99 -2.92
CA SER A 105 -12.67 1.53 -1.66
C SER A 105 -11.15 1.40 -1.53
N ALA A 106 -10.54 0.35 -2.08
CA ALA A 106 -9.08 0.22 -2.10
C ALA A 106 -8.45 1.28 -3.02
N ILE A 107 -9.06 1.53 -4.18
CA ILE A 107 -8.59 2.57 -5.11
C ILE A 107 -8.75 3.96 -4.50
N GLU A 108 -9.91 4.27 -3.90
CA GLU A 108 -10.12 5.51 -3.15
C GLU A 108 -9.09 5.68 -2.02
N CYS A 109 -8.78 4.60 -1.29
CA CYS A 109 -7.76 4.61 -0.24
C CYS A 109 -6.37 4.94 -0.79
N ALA A 110 -5.97 4.35 -1.93
CA ALA A 110 -4.66 4.59 -2.55
C ALA A 110 -4.46 6.04 -3.00
N HIS A 111 -5.55 6.76 -3.31
CA HIS A 111 -5.51 8.16 -3.70
C HIS A 111 -5.69 9.12 -2.52
N ARG A 112 -5.99 8.60 -1.33
CA ARG A 112 -6.14 9.40 -0.12
C ARG A 112 -4.78 9.75 0.44
N CYS A 113 -4.62 11.00 0.87
CA CYS A 113 -3.44 11.40 1.64
C CYS A 113 -3.35 10.56 2.93
N PRO A 114 -2.26 9.82 3.16
CA PRO A 114 -2.12 9.01 4.36
C PRO A 114 -2.10 9.85 5.64
N GLU A 115 -1.62 11.08 5.54
CA GLU A 115 -1.63 12.08 6.61
C GLU A 115 -2.72 13.12 6.35
N GLN A 116 -3.62 13.31 7.30
CA GLN A 116 -4.76 14.21 7.15
C GLN A 116 -5.30 14.70 8.49
N LEU A 117 -6.11 15.75 8.43
CA LEU A 117 -6.99 16.12 9.53
C LEU A 117 -8.34 15.41 9.37
N GLN A 118 -8.84 14.83 10.45
CA GLN A 118 -10.14 14.17 10.50
C GLN A 118 -11.04 14.82 11.55
N PHE A 119 -12.31 15.00 11.19
CA PHE A 119 -13.36 15.42 12.12
C PHE A 119 -14.24 14.24 12.50
N THR A 120 -14.33 13.94 13.79
CA THR A 120 -14.99 12.74 14.32
C THR A 120 -16.42 12.96 14.80
N GLY A 121 -16.96 14.18 14.74
CA GLY A 121 -18.28 14.53 15.28
C GLY A 121 -19.34 14.83 14.21
N MET A 122 -19.30 14.15 13.06
CA MET A 122 -20.21 14.44 11.93
C MET A 122 -21.69 14.25 12.31
N ASP A 123 -21.97 13.31 13.21
CA ASP A 123 -23.25 12.99 13.81
C ASP A 123 -23.73 14.01 14.87
N GLU A 124 -22.83 14.86 15.37
CA GLU A 124 -23.14 15.89 16.37
C GLU A 124 -23.42 17.28 15.77
N ILE A 125 -23.38 17.41 14.45
CA ILE A 125 -23.58 18.67 13.74
C ILE A 125 -25.05 19.06 13.83
N THR A 126 -25.33 20.21 14.45
CA THR A 126 -26.68 20.78 14.57
C THR A 126 -26.91 21.89 13.55
N GLU A 127 -28.16 22.35 13.42
CA GLU A 127 -28.53 23.45 12.53
C GLU A 127 -27.70 24.71 12.82
N GLY A 128 -27.17 25.34 11.76
CA GLY A 128 -26.28 26.50 11.85
C GLY A 128 -24.79 26.17 12.07
N GLN A 129 -24.43 24.90 12.23
CA GLN A 129 -23.04 24.45 12.21
C GLN A 129 -22.64 23.92 10.83
N SER A 130 -21.37 24.08 10.45
CA SER A 130 -20.83 23.45 9.24
C SER A 130 -19.38 23.04 9.40
N VAL A 131 -19.01 21.97 8.69
CA VAL A 131 -17.65 21.47 8.58
C VAL A 131 -17.33 21.33 7.10
N THR A 132 -16.18 21.86 6.69
CA THR A 132 -15.68 21.77 5.31
C THR A 132 -14.22 21.36 5.33
N PHE A 133 -13.81 20.63 4.30
CA PHE A 133 -12.48 20.04 4.16
C PHE A 133 -11.85 20.53 2.86
N SER A 134 -10.53 20.71 2.84
CA SER A 134 -9.77 20.86 1.59
C SER A 134 -9.73 19.54 0.80
N SER A 135 -9.42 19.61 -0.49
CA SER A 135 -9.31 18.45 -1.38
C SER A 135 -8.27 17.43 -0.91
N ASP A 136 -7.16 17.91 -0.35
CA ASP A 136 -6.07 17.12 0.23
C ASP A 136 -6.30 16.72 1.70
N GLN A 137 -7.44 17.12 2.30
CA GLN A 137 -7.78 16.89 3.70
C GLN A 137 -6.75 17.44 4.72
N SER A 138 -5.91 18.40 4.31
CA SER A 138 -4.93 19.07 5.20
C SER A 138 -5.53 20.23 6.00
N THR A 139 -6.68 20.75 5.58
CA THR A 139 -7.36 21.89 6.19
C THR A 139 -8.81 21.55 6.53
N ILE A 140 -9.21 21.79 7.77
CA ILE A 140 -10.60 21.71 8.23
C ILE A 140 -11.08 23.10 8.64
N THR A 141 -12.22 23.52 8.10
CA THR A 141 -12.91 24.73 8.52
C THR A 141 -14.21 24.35 9.22
N VAL A 142 -14.35 24.79 10.47
CA VAL A 142 -15.57 24.62 11.28
C VAL A 142 -16.24 25.98 11.49
N LYS A 143 -17.57 26.02 11.41
CA LYS A 143 -18.39 27.20 11.66
C LYS A 143 -19.49 26.87 12.67
N ALA A 144 -19.69 27.72 13.66
CA ALA A 144 -20.81 27.67 14.59
C ALA A 144 -21.14 29.09 15.11
N SER A 145 -22.31 29.24 15.74
CA SER A 145 -22.83 30.54 16.16
C SER A 145 -22.31 30.99 17.53
N THR A 146 -21.84 30.06 18.36
CA THR A 146 -21.38 30.37 19.71
C THR A 146 -19.99 29.80 19.99
N VAL A 147 -19.25 30.46 20.90
CA VAL A 147 -17.91 30.02 21.32
C VAL A 147 -17.89 28.60 21.91
N PRO A 148 -18.85 28.19 22.78
CA PRO A 148 -18.88 26.83 23.30
C PRO A 148 -19.05 25.77 22.20
N GLU A 149 -19.86 26.04 21.17
CA GLU A 149 -20.06 25.13 20.04
C GLU A 149 -18.78 24.99 19.21
N VAL A 150 -18.13 26.10 18.84
CA VAL A 150 -16.84 26.05 18.12
C VAL A 150 -15.80 25.28 18.93
N ASN A 151 -15.72 25.51 20.25
CA ASN A 151 -14.83 24.77 21.13
C ASN A 151 -15.14 23.27 21.16
N LYS A 152 -16.42 22.88 21.13
CA LYS A 152 -16.83 21.47 21.05
C LYS A 152 -16.39 20.85 19.72
N MET A 153 -16.59 21.56 18.61
CA MET A 153 -16.17 21.10 17.28
C MET A 153 -14.65 20.98 17.16
N LEU A 154 -13.89 21.96 17.64
CA LEU A 154 -12.42 21.91 17.61
C LEU A 154 -11.86 20.68 18.34
N ARG A 155 -12.50 20.23 19.42
CA ARG A 155 -12.10 19.01 20.16
C ARG A 155 -12.34 17.71 19.38
N ARG A 156 -13.14 17.74 18.32
CA ARG A 156 -13.41 16.58 17.44
C ARG A 156 -12.45 16.51 16.26
N ILE A 157 -11.57 17.51 16.09
CA ILE A 157 -10.52 17.50 15.07
C ILE A 157 -9.32 16.70 15.60
N SER A 158 -8.84 15.77 14.78
CA SER A 158 -7.70 14.91 15.08
C SER A 158 -6.75 14.87 13.88
N TYR A 159 -5.47 14.72 14.16
CA TYR A 159 -4.49 14.34 13.16
C TYR A 159 -4.49 12.82 13.03
N VAL A 160 -4.54 12.31 11.81
CA VAL A 160 -4.55 10.88 11.50
C VAL A 160 -3.46 10.58 10.49
N ASN A 161 -2.69 9.53 10.76
CA ASN A 161 -1.72 8.96 9.84
C ASN A 161 -2.04 7.48 9.64
N THR A 162 -2.36 7.08 8.40
CA THR A 162 -2.71 5.70 8.06
C THR A 162 -1.54 4.89 7.50
N GLN A 163 -0.33 5.45 7.46
CA GLN A 163 0.85 4.69 7.06
C GLN A 163 1.19 3.64 8.11
N GLU A 164 1.49 2.43 7.66
CA GLU A 164 1.99 1.36 8.54
C GLU A 164 3.30 1.74 9.23
N LYS A 165 4.17 2.48 8.52
CA LYS A 165 5.41 3.05 9.04
C LYS A 165 5.41 4.57 8.87
N PRO A 166 4.80 5.32 9.79
CA PRO A 166 4.73 6.79 9.74
C PRO A 166 6.12 7.42 9.64
N ILE A 167 6.27 8.42 8.78
CA ILE A 167 7.53 9.16 8.66
C ILE A 167 7.71 10.05 9.90
N PRO A 168 8.74 9.82 10.74
CA PRO A 168 8.93 10.59 11.97
C PRO A 168 9.21 12.06 11.67
N GLY A 169 8.76 12.95 12.57
CA GLY A 169 9.09 14.36 12.51
C GLY A 169 8.00 15.30 12.99
N HIS A 170 8.21 16.58 12.74
CA HIS A 170 7.31 17.65 13.19
C HIS A 170 6.29 17.99 12.09
N ARG A 171 5.01 18.02 12.44
CA ARG A 171 3.94 18.51 11.57
C ARG A 171 3.43 19.84 12.14
N PRO A 172 3.86 21.00 11.60
CA PRO A 172 3.38 22.28 12.06
C PRO A 172 1.89 22.42 11.71
N TRP A 173 1.09 22.88 12.65
CA TRP A 173 -0.30 23.25 12.41
C TRP A 173 -0.51 24.72 12.74
N THR A 174 -1.48 25.31 12.04
CA THR A 174 -1.88 26.71 12.23
C THR A 174 -3.38 26.78 12.39
N LEU A 175 -3.84 27.49 13.42
CA LEU A 175 -5.25 27.79 13.65
C LEU A 175 -5.50 29.28 13.41
N THR A 176 -6.30 29.55 12.39
CA THR A 176 -6.84 30.88 12.08
C THR A 176 -8.31 30.93 12.43
N SER A 177 -8.78 32.05 12.98
CA SER A 177 -10.18 32.20 13.36
C SER A 177 -10.70 33.58 13.00
N THR A 178 -11.90 33.62 12.44
CA THR A 178 -12.61 34.85 12.07
C THR A 178 -13.95 34.88 12.76
N VAL A 179 -14.26 35.99 13.43
CA VAL A 179 -15.53 36.21 14.12
C VAL A 179 -16.37 37.19 13.33
N GLU A 180 -17.59 36.81 12.99
CA GLU A 180 -18.58 37.70 12.41
C GLU A 180 -19.44 38.31 13.52
N CYS A 181 -19.35 39.62 13.71
CA CYS A 181 -20.10 40.34 14.74
C CYS A 181 -21.45 40.84 14.22
N LYS A 182 -22.35 41.19 15.15
CA LYS A 182 -23.61 41.88 14.83
C LYS A 182 -23.31 43.14 14.00
N GLY A 183 -23.89 43.23 12.79
CA GLY A 183 -23.63 44.30 11.83
C GLY A 183 -22.67 43.95 10.70
N GLY A 184 -22.33 42.66 10.50
CA GLY A 184 -21.54 42.19 9.35
C GLY A 184 -20.04 42.50 9.43
N LYS A 185 -19.58 43.06 10.56
CA LYS A 185 -18.16 43.34 10.78
C LYS A 185 -17.43 42.03 11.08
N GLN A 186 -16.41 41.70 10.28
CA GLN A 186 -15.53 40.56 10.52
C GLN A 186 -14.28 40.98 11.30
N LEU A 187 -13.89 40.17 12.28
CA LEU A 187 -12.68 40.35 13.07
C LEU A 187 -11.82 39.08 12.98
N THR A 188 -10.56 39.22 12.58
CA THR A 188 -9.60 38.12 12.60
C THR A 188 -8.95 38.05 13.98
N LEU A 189 -8.99 36.87 14.61
CA LEU A 189 -8.34 36.62 15.90
C LEU A 189 -6.85 36.29 15.70
N PRO A 190 -6.02 36.42 16.75
CA PRO A 190 -4.62 36.04 16.71
C PRO A 190 -4.43 34.59 16.26
N VAL A 191 -3.48 34.38 15.36
CA VAL A 191 -3.14 33.05 14.84
C VAL A 191 -2.47 32.22 15.94
N SER A 192 -2.99 31.02 16.17
CA SER A 192 -2.34 30.03 17.04
C SER A 192 -1.55 29.04 16.20
N LYS A 193 -0.38 28.61 16.70
CA LYS A 193 0.50 27.65 16.01
C LYS A 193 0.93 26.58 16.99
N GLY A 194 1.20 25.40 16.47
CA GLY A 194 1.79 24.32 17.25
C GLY A 194 2.36 23.24 16.35
N TYR A 195 2.70 22.12 16.97
CA TYR A 195 3.25 20.96 16.27
C TYR A 195 2.55 19.69 16.74
N VAL A 196 2.32 18.78 15.81
CA VAL A 196 2.13 17.36 16.10
C VAL A 196 3.47 16.67 15.92
N PHE A 197 3.86 15.84 16.88
CA PHE A 197 5.10 15.07 16.84
C PHE A 197 4.75 13.64 16.44
N VAL A 198 5.24 13.22 15.28
CA VAL A 198 5.21 11.82 14.85
C VAL A 198 6.52 11.21 15.33
N GLU A 199 6.43 10.40 16.37
CA GLU A 199 7.60 9.73 16.95
C GLU A 199 8.07 8.59 16.03
N ARG A 200 9.36 8.30 16.10
CA ARG A 200 9.91 7.12 15.45
C ARG A 200 9.54 5.90 16.30
N GLU A 201 8.83 4.95 15.70
CA GLU A 201 8.65 3.65 16.31
C GLU A 201 10.03 2.99 16.51
N ALA A 202 10.27 2.44 17.70
CA ALA A 202 11.54 1.81 17.99
C ALA A 202 11.75 0.60 17.06
N ASP A 203 12.99 0.34 16.67
CA ASP A 203 13.26 -0.87 15.89
C ASP A 203 12.96 -2.11 16.77
N PRO A 204 12.33 -3.15 16.20
CA PRO A 204 12.08 -4.38 16.92
C PRO A 204 13.41 -5.03 17.30
N VAL A 205 13.45 -5.65 18.48
CA VAL A 205 14.63 -6.33 19.00
C VAL A 205 14.51 -7.82 18.73
N LEU A 206 15.39 -8.34 17.88
CA LEU A 206 15.59 -9.77 17.68
C LEU A 206 16.39 -10.36 18.84
N SER A 207 15.79 -11.30 19.56
CA SER A 207 16.41 -12.00 20.68
C SER A 207 16.51 -13.50 20.39
N LEU A 208 17.72 -14.05 20.62
CA LEU A 208 18.04 -15.46 20.47
C LEU A 208 18.36 -16.02 21.85
N SER A 209 17.63 -17.03 22.30
CA SER A 209 17.90 -17.73 23.56
C SER A 209 18.00 -19.23 23.33
N GLY A 210 18.91 -19.90 24.02
CA GLY A 210 19.10 -21.35 23.93
C GLY A 210 20.41 -21.77 24.57
N SER A 211 20.65 -23.07 24.64
CA SER A 211 21.85 -23.64 25.22
C SER A 211 23.03 -23.45 24.26
N VAL A 212 24.08 -22.77 24.73
CA VAL A 212 25.31 -22.51 23.96
C VAL A 212 26.30 -23.68 24.06
N THR A 213 26.12 -24.54 25.06
CA THR A 213 26.95 -25.72 25.32
C THR A 213 26.08 -26.94 25.48
N LEU A 214 26.40 -28.00 24.73
CA LEU A 214 25.76 -29.29 24.83
C LEU A 214 26.66 -30.24 25.62
N ASP A 215 26.18 -30.74 26.75
CA ASP A 215 26.83 -31.81 27.51
C ASP A 215 26.12 -33.14 27.20
N ILE A 216 26.81 -34.01 26.46
CA ILE A 216 26.21 -35.18 25.81
C ILE A 216 27.09 -36.39 26.05
N ASP A 217 26.44 -37.50 26.40
CA ASP A 217 27.13 -38.76 26.61
C ASP A 217 27.63 -39.40 25.29
N GLN A 218 28.64 -40.26 25.41
CA GLN A 218 29.27 -40.89 24.25
C GLN A 218 28.31 -41.77 23.45
N HIS A 219 27.22 -42.25 24.07
CA HIS A 219 26.19 -43.03 23.41
C HIS A 219 25.34 -42.16 22.48
N SER A 220 24.91 -40.99 22.94
CA SER A 220 24.05 -40.06 22.19
C SER A 220 24.80 -39.41 21.03
N VAL A 221 26.12 -39.24 21.12
CA VAL A 221 26.97 -38.82 19.98
C VAL A 221 26.94 -39.87 18.85
N LYS A 222 26.89 -41.16 19.18
CA LYS A 222 26.87 -42.25 18.18
C LYS A 222 25.51 -42.44 17.53
N VAL A 223 24.43 -42.20 18.27
CA VAL A 223 23.05 -42.39 17.77
C VAL A 223 22.54 -41.13 17.06
N GLY A 224 23.17 -39.98 17.30
CA GLY A 224 22.78 -38.70 16.75
C GLY A 224 22.05 -37.84 17.77
N THR A 225 22.34 -36.55 17.75
CA THR A 225 21.81 -35.58 18.70
C THR A 225 21.37 -34.31 17.98
N PRO A 226 20.30 -33.64 18.43
CA PRO A 226 19.96 -32.32 17.94
C PRO A 226 21.02 -31.30 18.37
N MET A 227 21.61 -30.60 17.41
CA MET A 227 22.66 -29.60 17.67
C MET A 227 22.14 -28.33 18.35
N ILE A 228 20.84 -28.05 18.22
CA ILE A 228 20.20 -26.88 18.80
C ILE A 228 18.77 -27.30 19.19
N SER A 229 18.59 -27.85 20.39
CA SER A 229 17.29 -28.39 20.81
C SER A 229 16.35 -27.36 21.43
N ASP A 230 16.88 -26.23 21.90
CA ASP A 230 16.17 -25.26 22.73
C ASP A 230 16.34 -23.80 22.26
N ILE A 231 16.75 -23.60 21.01
CA ILE A 231 16.78 -22.25 20.44
C ILE A 231 15.36 -21.71 20.34
N GLN A 232 15.19 -20.50 20.85
CA GLN A 232 14.01 -19.69 20.70
C GLN A 232 14.44 -18.38 20.07
N ILE A 233 13.74 -18.04 18.99
CA ILE A 233 13.89 -16.76 18.31
C ILE A 233 12.65 -15.96 18.65
N THR A 234 12.84 -14.80 19.25
CA THR A 234 11.74 -13.91 19.62
C THR A 234 12.02 -12.52 19.08
N ILE A 235 10.98 -11.86 18.57
CA ILE A 235 11.06 -10.49 18.09
C ILE A 235 10.15 -9.66 18.97
N SER A 236 10.75 -8.73 19.71
CA SER A 236 10.05 -7.91 20.68
C SER A 236 10.03 -6.45 20.25
N GLN A 237 8.85 -5.84 20.24
CA GLN A 237 8.64 -4.43 19.93
C GLN A 237 8.66 -3.62 21.24
N PRO A 238 9.60 -2.68 21.41
CA PRO A 238 9.56 -1.73 22.52
C PRO A 238 8.45 -0.70 22.27
N GLY A 239 7.50 -0.61 23.18
CA GLY A 239 6.46 0.42 23.19
C GLY A 239 6.98 1.74 23.78
N SER A 240 6.34 2.85 23.40
CA SER A 240 6.64 4.19 23.91
C SER A 240 6.37 4.36 25.41
N ASP A 241 5.52 3.49 25.98
CA ASP A 241 5.17 3.44 27.40
C ASP A 241 6.12 2.54 28.23
N GLY A 242 7.16 1.99 27.60
CA GLY A 242 8.10 1.06 28.22
C GLY A 242 7.60 -0.38 28.31
N THR A 243 6.41 -0.68 27.78
CA THR A 243 5.96 -2.07 27.61
C THR A 243 6.71 -2.73 26.46
N VAL A 244 6.92 -4.05 26.55
CA VAL A 244 7.55 -4.83 25.49
C VAL A 244 6.51 -5.81 24.98
N LYS A 245 6.20 -5.73 23.68
CA LYS A 245 5.23 -6.59 23.02
C LYS A 245 5.93 -7.64 22.18
N ASP A 246 5.53 -8.91 22.31
CA ASP A 246 5.96 -9.95 21.39
C ASP A 246 5.27 -9.79 20.03
N VAL A 247 6.07 -9.63 18.98
CA VAL A 247 5.65 -9.43 17.58
C VAL A 247 6.31 -10.45 16.65
N THR A 248 6.73 -11.59 17.20
CA THR A 248 7.42 -12.66 16.49
C THR A 248 6.63 -13.14 15.26
N SER A 249 5.31 -13.28 15.38
CA SER A 249 4.45 -13.77 14.29
C SER A 249 4.25 -12.79 13.12
N SER A 250 4.58 -11.51 13.28
CA SER A 250 4.41 -10.49 12.23
C SER A 250 5.71 -10.17 11.49
N HIS A 251 6.79 -10.89 11.78
CA HIS A 251 8.10 -10.65 11.20
C HIS A 251 8.65 -11.97 10.64
N VAL A 252 9.25 -11.89 9.47
CA VAL A 252 9.96 -13.00 8.84
C VAL A 252 11.46 -12.77 8.94
N LEU A 253 12.24 -13.83 9.13
CA LEU A 253 13.69 -13.77 9.01
C LEU A 253 14.09 -14.08 7.57
N ASP A 254 15.12 -13.42 7.06
CA ASP A 254 15.61 -13.64 5.69
C ASP A 254 16.54 -14.87 5.61
N TYR A 255 17.45 -15.01 6.58
CA TYR A 255 18.38 -16.13 6.65
C TYR A 255 18.85 -16.38 8.08
N CYS A 256 19.28 -17.62 8.33
CA CYS A 256 19.96 -18.00 9.56
C CYS A 256 21.24 -18.76 9.23
N LYS A 257 22.36 -18.34 9.84
CA LYS A 257 23.66 -19.00 9.68
C LYS A 257 24.15 -19.53 11.01
N VAL A 258 24.37 -20.84 11.08
CA VAL A 258 24.85 -21.52 12.28
C VAL A 258 26.28 -21.99 12.07
N HIS A 259 27.15 -21.65 13.02
CA HIS A 259 28.55 -22.06 13.04
C HIS A 259 28.82 -23.02 14.20
N LEU A 260 29.55 -24.10 13.92
CA LEU A 260 30.01 -25.04 14.93
C LEU A 260 31.44 -24.74 15.34
N LYS A 261 31.72 -24.78 16.66
CA LYS A 261 33.06 -24.67 17.22
C LYS A 261 33.30 -25.79 18.26
N PRO A 262 34.22 -26.73 18.01
CA PRO A 262 35.02 -26.90 16.78
C PRO A 262 34.15 -27.27 15.56
N SER A 263 34.66 -27.04 14.36
CA SER A 263 34.00 -27.44 13.12
C SER A 263 33.80 -28.96 13.07
N ARG A 264 32.78 -29.41 12.35
CA ARG A 264 32.46 -30.83 12.19
C ARG A 264 33.61 -31.60 11.52
N ASP A 265 33.86 -32.82 11.98
CA ASP A 265 34.73 -33.77 11.25
C ASP A 265 33.95 -34.41 10.10
N MET A 266 34.26 -34.04 8.86
CA MET A 266 33.55 -34.54 7.68
C MET A 266 33.66 -36.05 7.46
N ASP A 267 34.69 -36.70 8.01
CA ASP A 267 34.93 -38.13 7.80
C ASP A 267 34.21 -38.99 8.84
N LEU A 268 33.81 -38.39 9.97
CA LEU A 268 33.26 -39.10 11.13
C LEU A 268 31.85 -38.65 11.52
N GLU A 269 31.48 -37.41 11.20
CA GLU A 269 30.23 -36.79 11.66
C GLU A 269 29.35 -36.40 10.47
N TYR A 270 28.08 -36.79 10.55
CA TYR A 270 27.07 -36.51 9.53
C TYR A 270 25.98 -35.62 10.11
N PHE A 271 25.59 -34.62 9.34
CA PHE A 271 24.40 -33.82 9.64
C PHE A 271 23.22 -34.37 8.83
N SER A 272 22.08 -34.48 9.50
CA SER A 272 20.82 -34.87 8.87
C SER A 272 19.76 -33.84 9.22
N SER A 273 19.28 -33.12 8.22
CA SER A 273 18.08 -32.29 8.32
C SER A 273 16.83 -33.10 7.97
N PRO A 274 15.70 -32.93 8.68
CA PRO A 274 14.44 -33.55 8.29
C PRO A 274 13.98 -33.00 6.94
N ALA A 275 14.11 -33.79 5.87
CA ALA A 275 13.79 -33.37 4.50
C ALA A 275 12.32 -32.94 4.35
N SER A 276 11.41 -33.56 5.11
CA SER A 276 10.00 -33.17 5.15
C SER A 276 9.78 -31.78 5.75
N LEU A 277 10.59 -31.37 6.74
CA LEU A 277 10.49 -30.06 7.38
C LEU A 277 11.09 -28.97 6.48
N ILE A 278 12.24 -29.24 5.85
CA ILE A 278 12.84 -28.33 4.86
C ILE A 278 11.87 -28.08 3.70
N ALA A 279 11.27 -29.14 3.16
CA ALA A 279 10.32 -29.02 2.06
C ALA A 279 9.03 -28.29 2.47
N ALA A 280 8.53 -28.53 3.69
CA ALA A 280 7.34 -27.85 4.21
C ALA A 280 7.56 -26.36 4.48
N LEU A 281 8.76 -25.99 4.95
CA LEU A 281 9.14 -24.60 5.26
C LEU A 281 9.79 -23.87 4.08
N GLN A 282 9.93 -24.51 2.91
CA GLN A 282 10.55 -23.94 1.72
C GLN A 282 11.95 -23.34 1.97
N ILE A 283 12.75 -24.06 2.76
CA ILE A 283 14.10 -23.63 3.13
C ILE A 283 15.10 -24.12 2.07
N ASP A 284 15.86 -23.19 1.50
CA ASP A 284 17.09 -23.48 0.76
C ASP A 284 18.21 -23.78 1.77
N PHE A 285 18.83 -24.94 1.64
CA PHE A 285 19.77 -25.45 2.62
C PHE A 285 21.13 -25.78 2.00
N GLU A 286 22.19 -25.14 2.52
CA GLU A 286 23.57 -25.35 2.09
C GLU A 286 24.45 -25.85 3.25
N HIS A 287 25.31 -26.83 2.94
CA HIS A 287 26.30 -27.36 3.87
C HIS A 287 27.71 -26.95 3.46
N ASP A 288 28.47 -26.41 4.42
CA ASP A 288 29.92 -26.24 4.32
C ASP A 288 30.61 -26.95 5.50
N LYS A 289 31.94 -27.10 5.43
CA LYS A 289 32.80 -27.65 6.49
C LYS A 289 32.69 -26.90 7.81
N GLU A 290 32.44 -25.60 7.75
CA GLU A 290 32.51 -24.70 8.91
C GLU A 290 31.14 -24.16 9.36
N TYR A 291 30.12 -24.26 8.51
CA TYR A 291 28.82 -23.65 8.77
C TYR A 291 27.69 -24.33 8.00
N TYR A 292 26.48 -24.06 8.46
CA TYR A 292 25.25 -24.33 7.72
C TYR A 292 24.54 -23.02 7.45
N LEU A 293 23.99 -22.89 6.23
CA LEU A 293 23.18 -21.77 5.82
C LEU A 293 21.77 -22.26 5.53
N MET A 294 20.79 -21.67 6.21
CA MET A 294 19.37 -21.87 5.95
C MET A 294 18.82 -20.55 5.43
N ASN A 295 18.41 -20.52 4.17
CA ASN A 295 17.71 -19.39 3.55
C ASN A 295 16.25 -19.80 3.35
N ALA A 296 15.30 -18.92 3.62
CA ALA A 296 13.90 -19.17 3.31
C ALA A 296 13.26 -17.87 2.86
N CYS A 297 12.27 -17.93 1.99
CA CYS A 297 11.48 -16.75 1.65
C CYS A 297 10.66 -16.25 2.87
N GLU A 298 10.29 -17.14 3.80
CA GLU A 298 9.56 -16.80 5.02
C GLU A 298 9.98 -17.75 6.16
N PHE A 299 10.76 -17.27 7.13
CA PHE A 299 10.91 -17.95 8.42
C PHE A 299 9.87 -17.42 9.39
N TYR A 300 8.84 -18.22 9.67
CA TYR A 300 8.02 -18.00 10.87
C TYR A 300 8.79 -18.55 12.06
N ALA A 301 9.11 -17.68 13.02
CA ALA A 301 9.72 -18.07 14.28
C ALA A 301 8.69 -18.75 15.21
#